data_AF-A0A1B1AF23-F1
#
_entry.id   AF-A0A1B1AF23-F1
#
_cell.length_a   1.000
_cell.length_b   1.000
_cell.length_c   1.000
_cell.angle_alpha   90.00
_cell.angle_beta   90.00
_cell.angle_gamma   90.00
#
_symmetry.space_group_name_H-M   'P 1'
#
loop_
_entity.id
_entity.type
_entity.pdbx_description
1 polymer ?
#
loop_
_entity_poly.entity_id
_entity_poly.type
_entity_poly.pdbx_seq_one_letter_code
_entity_poly.pdbx_strand_id
1 'polypeptide(L)'
;MALARLFTKGGALVALAAVASLAALAFAGNALAQQQERAPNGWQICNETTYVLEAATARPDGRSIQVQGWTRLRPGECRVAVGAPLARGTHYLYARTSSAHRGGRQQWTGDAVLCVDPSRQFQIENPPRCTDSYEGRRFRRVQINKRDSWRTSFSEASQYSQGRARQLGLQRLLEDAGYDVREGRRGADPRRIASAIAQFRTTARLQPNATQDQLIDALETAARRRAGQVGLTLCNRTRGRVWTAIARRRGEGWESRGWWALAPGGCVRTIDEVLIQEVYYVHASLDSPNGPRYLAAGGEAFCTSPARFAILGREQCEGRYYQTTLFTRIGARNRDGLVVDFEERDFLEAGVMPRQLTPAAGDDVDRAPATPARRGLDPPSAPTQSREE
;
A
#
# COMPACT_ATOMS: atom_id res chain seq x y z
N MET A 1 27.04 -62.75 43.29
CA MET A 1 28.07 -63.12 42.29
C MET A 1 28.97 -61.91 42.13
N ALA A 2 30.21 -62.02 42.62
CA ALA A 2 31.13 -60.91 42.77
C ALA A 2 32.49 -61.29 42.16
N LEU A 3 33.17 -60.25 41.63
CA LEU A 3 34.62 -60.06 41.53
C LEU A 3 35.42 -60.84 40.46
N ALA A 4 36.14 -60.05 39.66
CA ALA A 4 37.54 -60.29 39.29
C ALA A 4 38.26 -58.92 39.37
N ARG A 5 38.92 -58.55 40.47
CA ARG A 5 40.33 -58.81 40.86
C ARG A 5 41.32 -58.60 39.70
N LEU A 6 41.98 -57.44 39.58
CA LEU A 6 43.22 -56.99 40.24
C LEU A 6 44.44 -57.87 39.93
N PHE A 7 45.53 -57.29 39.41
CA PHE A 7 46.93 -57.51 39.84
C PHE A 7 47.83 -56.41 39.22
N THR A 8 48.27 -55.41 40.00
CA THR A 8 49.64 -55.20 40.58
C THR A 8 50.70 -54.70 39.57
N LYS A 9 51.63 -53.77 39.82
CA LYS A 9 52.59 -53.43 40.91
C LYS A 9 52.95 -51.93 40.70
N GLY A 10 53.50 -51.11 41.61
CA GLY A 10 54.17 -51.27 42.90
C GLY A 10 55.09 -50.05 43.12
N GLY A 11 55.36 -49.69 44.38
CA GLY A 11 56.48 -48.81 44.83
C GLY A 11 56.19 -47.30 44.72
N ALA A 12 55.80 -46.55 45.76
CA ALA A 12 56.38 -46.27 47.08
C ALA A 12 57.50 -45.20 47.09
N LEU A 13 57.19 -44.11 47.84
CA LEU A 13 58.10 -43.22 48.59
C LEU A 13 58.94 -42.23 47.73
N VAL A 14 59.06 -40.92 48.01
CA VAL A 14 59.23 -40.19 49.27
C VAL A 14 58.79 -38.71 49.10
N ALA A 15 58.24 -38.15 50.19
CA ALA A 15 58.16 -36.75 50.68
C ALA A 15 59.27 -35.75 50.22
N LEU A 16 59.27 -34.42 50.39
CA LEU A 16 58.37 -33.31 50.72
C LEU A 16 59.21 -32.01 50.47
N ALA A 17 58.54 -30.86 50.35
CA ALA A 17 59.07 -29.49 50.51
C ALA A 17 59.94 -28.92 49.35
N ALA A 18 59.87 -27.65 48.93
CA ALA A 18 58.99 -26.51 49.20
C ALA A 18 59.35 -25.39 48.19
N VAL A 19 58.45 -24.41 48.02
CA VAL A 19 58.67 -23.03 47.55
C VAL A 19 58.82 -22.76 46.03
N ALA A 20 57.66 -22.37 45.47
CA ALA A 20 57.39 -21.20 44.62
C ALA A 20 58.41 -20.76 43.56
N SER A 21 57.97 -20.80 42.30
CA SER A 21 58.30 -19.77 41.30
C SER A 21 57.07 -19.51 40.43
N LEU A 22 56.56 -18.27 40.53
CA LEU A 22 55.59 -17.68 39.62
C LEU A 22 56.15 -17.72 38.20
N ALA A 23 55.38 -18.24 37.24
CA ALA A 23 55.21 -17.70 35.88
C ALA A 23 54.49 -18.72 34.98
N ALA A 24 53.16 -18.71 35.00
CA ALA A 24 52.36 -19.22 33.88
C ALA A 24 50.97 -18.58 33.94
N LEU A 25 50.91 -17.26 33.79
CA LEU A 25 49.72 -16.60 33.24
C LEU A 25 49.58 -17.08 31.79
N ALA A 26 48.95 -18.23 31.62
CA ALA A 26 48.46 -18.68 30.32
C ALA A 26 47.37 -17.69 29.91
N PHE A 27 47.75 -16.72 29.10
CA PHE A 27 46.83 -15.91 28.31
C PHE A 27 46.06 -16.84 27.37
N ALA A 28 44.99 -17.47 27.88
CA ALA A 28 43.89 -17.90 27.05
C ALA A 28 43.20 -16.62 26.58
N GLY A 29 43.75 -16.03 25.52
CA GLY A 29 43.11 -14.95 24.80
C GLY A 29 41.75 -15.44 24.32
N ASN A 30 40.70 -15.02 25.02
CA ASN A 30 39.35 -15.05 24.50
C ASN A 30 39.33 -14.16 23.25
N ALA A 31 39.65 -14.75 22.11
CA ALA A 31 39.30 -14.19 20.81
C ALA A 31 37.77 -14.25 20.69
N LEU A 32 37.10 -13.34 21.38
CA LEU A 32 35.81 -12.85 20.93
C LEU A 32 36.08 -12.25 19.56
N ALA A 33 35.91 -13.07 18.53
CA ALA A 33 35.69 -12.59 17.18
C ALA A 33 34.48 -11.66 17.28
N GLN A 34 34.74 -10.37 17.45
CA GLN A 34 33.79 -9.34 17.12
C GLN A 34 33.49 -9.59 15.65
N GLN A 35 32.35 -10.24 15.40
CA GLN A 35 31.71 -10.26 14.11
C GLN A 35 31.25 -8.81 13.90
N GLN A 36 32.21 -7.95 13.57
CA GLN A 36 32.00 -6.61 13.08
C GLN A 36 31.19 -6.84 11.81
N GLU A 37 29.87 -6.67 11.91
CA GLU A 37 28.98 -6.63 10.74
C GLU A 37 29.65 -5.67 9.76
N ARG A 38 30.27 -6.21 8.70
CA ARG A 38 30.87 -5.38 7.66
C ARG A 38 29.77 -4.43 7.23
N ALA A 39 30.00 -3.13 7.43
CA ALA A 39 29.05 -2.11 7.03
C ALA A 39 28.61 -2.43 5.60
N PRO A 40 27.30 -2.43 5.31
CA PRO A 40 26.83 -2.83 3.99
C PRO A 40 27.48 -1.93 2.93
N ASN A 41 28.28 -2.54 2.07
CA ASN A 41 28.96 -1.85 0.98
C ASN A 41 27.98 -1.60 -0.17
N GLY A 42 28.02 -0.41 -0.75
CA GLY A 42 27.15 0.03 -1.82
C GLY A 42 26.17 1.13 -1.39
N TRP A 43 25.13 1.31 -2.21
CA TRP A 43 24.10 2.31 -1.99
C TRP A 43 22.95 1.69 -1.20
N GLN A 44 22.84 2.10 0.06
CA GLN A 44 21.78 1.71 0.96
C GLN A 44 20.62 2.70 0.89
N ILE A 45 19.41 2.16 0.75
CA ILE A 45 18.17 2.93 0.89
C ILE A 45 17.48 2.52 2.19
N CYS A 46 17.11 3.52 3.00
CA CYS A 46 16.51 3.36 4.32
C CYS A 46 15.09 3.89 4.33
N ASN A 47 14.16 3.14 4.89
CA ASN A 47 12.79 3.54 5.04
C ASN A 47 12.55 4.11 6.44
N GLU A 48 12.61 5.43 6.57
CA GLU A 48 12.29 6.17 7.81
C GLU A 48 10.84 6.66 7.80
N THR A 49 9.97 5.94 7.07
CA THR A 49 8.53 6.18 7.01
C THR A 49 7.75 5.09 7.75
N THR A 50 6.52 5.42 8.10
CA THR A 50 5.53 4.50 8.69
C THR A 50 4.88 3.58 7.66
N TYR A 51 5.25 3.67 6.37
CA TYR A 51 4.69 2.86 5.30
C TYR A 51 5.65 1.74 4.89
N VAL A 52 5.12 0.62 4.41
CA VAL A 52 5.87 -0.30 3.57
C VAL A 52 6.01 0.33 2.19
N LEU A 53 7.24 0.41 1.70
CA LEU A 53 7.57 1.06 0.43
C LEU A 53 7.96 0.03 -0.64
N GLU A 54 7.58 0.33 -1.86
CA GLU A 54 8.07 -0.30 -3.09
C GLU A 54 8.96 0.73 -3.79
N ALA A 55 10.28 0.52 -3.74
CA ALA A 55 11.26 1.43 -4.32
C ALA A 55 11.80 0.92 -5.67
N ALA A 56 12.11 1.84 -6.57
CA ALA A 56 12.86 1.59 -7.78
C ALA A 56 14.12 2.45 -7.78
N THR A 57 15.24 1.88 -8.20
CA THR A 57 16.50 2.60 -8.35
C THR A 57 16.95 2.56 -9.80
N ALA A 58 17.65 3.61 -10.22
CA ALA A 58 18.38 3.57 -11.48
C ALA A 58 19.81 4.03 -11.29
N ARG A 59 20.72 3.36 -11.99
CA ARG A 59 22.16 3.62 -11.98
C ARG A 59 22.66 3.85 -13.41
N PRO A 60 23.65 4.72 -13.59
CA PRO A 60 24.33 4.81 -14.87
C PRO A 60 25.09 3.49 -15.15
N ASP A 61 25.03 3.04 -16.40
CA ASP A 61 25.77 1.88 -16.90
C ASP A 61 26.30 2.19 -18.31
N GLY A 62 27.56 2.62 -18.39
CA GLY A 62 28.15 3.16 -19.61
C GLY A 62 27.40 4.40 -20.12
N ARG A 63 26.77 4.27 -21.30
CA ARG A 63 25.91 5.31 -21.90
C ARG A 63 24.41 5.10 -21.63
N SER A 64 24.07 4.00 -20.96
CA SER A 64 22.68 3.63 -20.64
C SER A 64 22.35 3.91 -19.17
N ILE A 65 21.07 3.87 -18.84
CA ILE A 65 20.59 3.91 -17.46
C ILE A 65 19.92 2.56 -17.18
N GLN A 66 20.42 1.81 -16.21
CA GLN A 66 19.81 0.57 -15.76
C GLN A 66 18.83 0.88 -14.63
N VAL A 67 17.55 0.56 -14.82
CA VAL A 67 16.48 0.76 -13.85
C VAL A 67 16.06 -0.59 -13.29
N GLN A 68 15.91 -0.70 -11.98
CA GLN A 68 15.47 -1.91 -11.31
C GLN A 68 14.48 -1.62 -10.19
N GLY A 69 13.58 -2.56 -9.95
CA GLY A 69 12.57 -2.49 -8.90
C GLY A 69 11.73 -3.78 -8.90
N TRP A 70 10.71 -3.95 -8.07
CA TRP A 70 10.44 -3.15 -6.88
C TRP A 70 11.21 -3.73 -5.70
N THR A 71 12.08 -2.93 -5.09
CA THR A 71 12.71 -3.23 -3.82
C THR A 71 11.74 -2.91 -2.71
N ARG A 72 11.16 -3.94 -2.08
CA ARG A 72 10.31 -3.79 -0.91
C ARG A 72 11.14 -3.41 0.32
N LEU A 73 10.66 -2.40 1.06
CA LEU A 73 11.25 -1.91 2.32
C LEU A 73 10.18 -1.81 3.40
N ARG A 74 10.38 -2.52 4.50
CA ARG A 74 9.53 -2.42 5.69
C ARG A 74 9.75 -1.08 6.42
N PRO A 75 8.79 -0.61 7.22
CA PRO A 75 8.99 0.53 8.09
C PRO A 75 10.25 0.34 8.96
N GLY A 76 11.16 1.31 8.92
CA GLY A 76 12.43 1.29 9.64
C GLY A 76 13.50 0.35 9.09
N GLU A 77 13.33 -0.23 7.91
CA GLU A 77 14.33 -1.12 7.29
C GLU A 77 15.28 -0.35 6.37
N CYS A 78 16.55 -0.78 6.35
CA CYS A 78 17.52 -0.38 5.33
C CYS A 78 17.94 -1.59 4.47
N ARG A 79 17.98 -1.42 3.16
CA ARG A 79 18.48 -2.44 2.22
C ARG A 79 19.49 -1.84 1.25
N VAL A 80 20.46 -2.66 0.83
CA VAL A 80 21.38 -2.29 -0.25
C VAL A 80 20.61 -2.37 -1.57
N ALA A 81 20.45 -1.22 -2.24
CA ALA A 81 19.78 -1.13 -3.52
C ALA A 81 20.74 -1.34 -4.69
N VAL A 82 22.00 -0.92 -4.55
CA VAL A 82 23.06 -1.13 -5.56
C VAL A 82 24.33 -1.53 -4.83
N GLY A 83 24.95 -2.64 -5.20
CA GLY A 83 26.21 -3.10 -4.60
C GLY A 83 27.39 -2.21 -4.97
N ALA A 84 28.45 -2.22 -4.15
CA ALA A 84 29.73 -1.59 -4.49
C ALA A 84 30.48 -2.39 -5.58
N PRO A 85 31.34 -1.74 -6.39
CA PRO A 85 31.65 -0.31 -6.38
C PRO A 85 30.57 0.52 -7.09
N LEU A 86 30.15 1.61 -6.46
CA LEU A 86 29.18 2.54 -7.03
C LEU A 86 29.80 3.37 -8.15
N ALA A 87 29.07 3.51 -9.25
CA ALA A 87 29.40 4.49 -10.27
C ALA A 87 29.38 5.89 -9.64
N ARG A 88 30.32 6.75 -10.02
CA ARG A 88 30.25 8.17 -9.64
C ARG A 88 29.26 8.87 -10.56
N GLY A 89 28.41 9.72 -10.00
CA GLY A 89 27.47 10.53 -10.79
C GLY A 89 26.03 10.43 -10.29
N THR A 90 25.11 10.78 -11.19
CA THR A 90 23.68 10.86 -10.87
C THR A 90 23.04 9.48 -10.93
N HIS A 91 22.54 9.04 -9.77
CA HIS A 91 21.64 7.92 -9.62
C HIS A 91 20.21 8.43 -9.51
N TYR A 92 19.25 7.52 -9.57
CA TYR A 92 17.83 7.86 -9.56
C TYR A 92 17.10 7.00 -8.54
N LEU A 93 16.21 7.62 -7.77
CA LEU A 93 15.40 6.95 -6.76
C LEU A 93 13.94 7.33 -6.92
N TYR A 94 13.07 6.33 -6.93
CA TYR A 94 11.62 6.50 -6.86
C TYR A 94 11.07 5.53 -5.81
N ALA A 95 10.02 5.92 -5.11
CA ALA A 95 9.27 4.98 -4.28
C ALA A 95 7.78 5.31 -4.28
N ARG A 96 6.99 4.27 -4.03
CA ARG A 96 5.55 4.37 -3.78
C ARG A 96 5.18 3.52 -2.56
N THR A 97 4.10 3.86 -1.90
CA THR A 97 3.57 3.00 -0.83
C THR A 97 3.03 1.70 -1.42
N SER A 98 3.19 0.64 -0.63
CA SER A 98 2.53 -0.65 -0.82
C SER A 98 1.01 -0.49 -0.95
N SER A 99 0.38 -1.34 -1.76
CA SER A 99 -1.08 -1.41 -1.88
C SER A 99 -1.79 -1.89 -0.61
N ALA A 100 -1.03 -2.28 0.42
CA ALA A 100 -1.52 -2.63 1.75
C ALA A 100 -2.14 -1.44 2.47
N HIS A 101 -1.63 -0.24 2.18
CA HIS A 101 -2.02 0.98 2.88
C HIS A 101 -3.27 1.61 2.28
N ARG A 102 -4.13 2.15 3.14
CA ARG A 102 -5.33 2.90 2.78
C ARG A 102 -5.03 4.41 2.69
N GLY A 103 -5.95 5.20 2.11
CA GLY A 103 -5.86 6.66 2.10
C GLY A 103 -5.02 7.25 0.95
N GLY A 104 -4.90 6.53 -0.16
CA GLY A 104 -4.19 6.92 -1.36
C GLY A 104 -2.72 6.49 -1.37
N ARG A 105 -2.23 6.13 -2.56
CA ARG A 105 -0.83 5.72 -2.76
C ARG A 105 0.11 6.92 -2.72
N GLN A 106 0.87 7.06 -1.63
CA GLN A 106 1.89 8.10 -1.51
C GLN A 106 3.10 7.76 -2.39
N GLN A 107 3.78 8.79 -2.88
CA GLN A 107 4.91 8.63 -3.81
C GLN A 107 6.03 9.61 -3.47
N TRP A 108 7.27 9.12 -3.50
CA TRP A 108 8.47 9.92 -3.42
C TRP A 108 9.00 10.09 -4.84
N THR A 109 8.84 11.31 -5.36
CA THR A 109 9.10 11.63 -6.76
C THR A 109 10.20 12.68 -6.90
N GLY A 110 10.69 12.83 -8.12
CA GLY A 110 11.54 13.93 -8.50
C GLY A 110 11.17 14.49 -9.86
N ASP A 111 12.18 14.67 -10.70
CA ASP A 111 12.11 15.44 -11.94
C ASP A 111 12.54 14.63 -13.18
N ALA A 112 13.22 13.49 -13.00
CA ALA A 112 13.66 12.64 -14.10
C ALA A 112 12.61 11.58 -14.44
N VAL A 113 12.10 11.56 -15.68
CA VAL A 113 11.15 10.52 -16.11
C VAL A 113 11.93 9.28 -16.57
N LEU A 114 11.72 8.15 -15.88
CA LEU A 114 12.25 6.84 -16.23
C LEU A 114 11.12 5.81 -16.26
N CYS A 115 11.31 4.74 -17.00
CA CYS A 115 10.30 3.70 -17.19
C CYS A 115 10.37 2.64 -16.09
N VAL A 116 9.20 2.21 -15.60
CA VAL A 116 9.08 1.12 -14.63
C VAL A 116 8.03 0.11 -15.09
N ASP A 117 8.20 -1.15 -14.72
CA ASP A 117 7.11 -2.12 -14.78
C ASP A 117 6.21 -1.91 -13.54
N PRO A 118 4.92 -1.57 -13.70
CA PRO A 118 4.07 -1.26 -12.55
C PRO A 118 3.67 -2.47 -11.72
N SER A 119 3.79 -3.68 -12.27
CA SER A 119 3.10 -4.88 -11.78
C SER A 119 4.05 -5.92 -11.17
N ARG A 120 5.28 -6.02 -11.67
CA ARG A 120 6.25 -7.04 -11.24
C ARG A 120 7.61 -6.46 -10.90
N GLN A 121 8.46 -7.28 -10.31
CA GLN A 121 9.89 -6.98 -10.25
C GLN A 121 10.47 -6.97 -11.66
N PHE A 122 11.41 -6.05 -11.90
CA PHE A 122 11.98 -5.74 -13.20
C PHE A 122 13.41 -5.24 -13.04
N GLN A 123 14.21 -5.49 -14.07
CA GLN A 123 15.50 -4.86 -14.30
C GLN A 123 15.60 -4.63 -15.80
N ILE A 124 15.70 -3.37 -16.21
CA ILE A 124 15.64 -2.97 -17.62
C ILE A 124 16.69 -1.90 -17.91
N GLU A 125 17.19 -1.91 -19.14
CA GLU A 125 17.82 -0.73 -19.72
C GLU A 125 16.73 0.29 -20.06
N ASN A 126 16.83 1.52 -19.55
CA ASN A 126 15.78 2.52 -19.69
C ASN A 126 15.60 2.93 -21.16
N PRO A 127 14.43 2.66 -21.78
CA PRO A 127 14.18 3.08 -23.14
C PRO A 127 13.95 4.61 -23.21
N PRO A 128 14.13 5.24 -24.38
CA PRO A 128 13.89 6.68 -24.56
C PRO A 128 12.41 7.06 -24.40
N ARG A 129 11.48 6.12 -24.61
CA ARG A 129 10.04 6.29 -24.40
C ARG A 129 9.49 5.04 -23.71
N CYS A 130 8.62 5.23 -22.73
CA CYS A 130 7.91 4.12 -22.10
C CYS A 130 6.79 3.65 -23.04
N THR A 131 6.86 2.40 -23.48
CA THR A 131 5.81 1.74 -24.29
C THR A 131 4.67 1.26 -23.41
N ASP A 132 3.60 0.68 -23.97
CA ASP A 132 2.39 0.30 -23.23
C ASP A 132 2.62 -0.63 -22.02
N SER A 133 3.70 -1.41 -22.00
CA SER A 133 4.05 -2.29 -20.88
C SER A 133 4.79 -1.58 -19.73
N TYR A 134 5.26 -0.35 -19.94
CA TYR A 134 6.02 0.41 -18.96
C TYR A 134 5.38 1.77 -18.68
N GLU A 135 5.47 2.20 -17.43
CA GLU A 135 4.95 3.50 -17.02
C GLU A 135 6.09 4.49 -16.77
N GLY A 136 5.95 5.71 -17.30
CA GLY A 136 6.84 6.81 -16.96
C GLY A 136 6.61 7.26 -15.52
N ARG A 137 7.64 7.15 -14.68
CA ARG A 137 7.64 7.64 -13.30
C ARG A 137 8.74 8.67 -13.10
N ARG A 138 8.47 9.64 -12.23
CA ARG A 138 9.39 10.74 -11.93
C ARG A 138 10.32 10.36 -10.78
N PHE A 139 11.54 9.97 -11.10
CA PHE A 139 12.60 9.66 -10.15
C PHE A 139 13.28 10.94 -9.66
N ARG A 140 13.72 10.90 -8.40
CA ARG A 140 14.61 11.88 -7.79
C ARG A 140 16.05 11.57 -8.14
N ARG A 141 16.77 12.55 -8.66
CA ARG A 141 18.22 12.48 -8.86
C ARG A 141 18.96 12.44 -7.52
N VAL A 142 19.87 11.50 -7.34
CA VAL A 142 20.73 11.33 -6.16
C VAL A 142 22.18 11.38 -6.62
N GLN A 143 22.93 12.38 -6.17
CA GLN A 143 24.33 12.54 -6.57
C GLN A 143 25.22 11.68 -5.68
N ILE A 144 25.80 10.61 -6.23
CA ILE A 144 26.69 9.70 -5.50
C ILE A 144 28.14 10.00 -5.91
N ASN A 145 28.96 10.39 -4.94
CA ASN A 145 30.39 10.71 -5.14
C ASN A 145 31.34 9.64 -4.55
N LYS A 146 30.87 8.84 -3.58
CA LYS A 146 31.62 7.74 -2.96
C LYS A 146 31.36 6.43 -3.68
N ARG A 147 32.40 5.60 -3.84
CA ARG A 147 32.30 4.30 -4.51
C ARG A 147 31.94 3.16 -3.56
N ASP A 148 32.28 3.29 -2.28
CA ASP A 148 32.22 2.15 -1.35
C ASP A 148 30.91 2.12 -0.57
N SER A 149 30.39 3.27 -0.15
CA SER A 149 29.13 3.35 0.57
C SER A 149 28.41 4.70 0.38
N TRP A 150 27.10 4.62 0.24
CA TRP A 150 26.20 5.78 0.21
C TRP A 150 24.87 5.41 0.87
N ARG A 151 24.24 6.35 1.57
CA ARG A 151 22.94 6.13 2.21
C ARG A 151 21.93 7.18 1.75
N THR A 152 20.69 6.77 1.52
CA THR A 152 19.57 7.67 1.25
C THR A 152 18.35 7.19 2.02
N SER A 153 17.73 8.10 2.78
CA SER A 153 16.55 7.78 3.59
C SER A 153 15.28 8.35 2.97
N PHE A 154 14.20 7.57 2.99
CA PHE A 154 12.84 8.05 2.72
C PHE A 154 12.24 8.56 4.02
N SER A 155 11.66 9.76 4.00
CA SER A 155 11.01 10.38 5.15
C SER A 155 9.59 10.84 4.81
N GLU A 156 8.75 10.96 5.83
CA GLU A 156 7.47 11.67 5.73
C GLU A 156 7.65 13.17 6.02
N ALA A 157 6.54 13.92 6.09
CA ALA A 157 6.57 15.32 6.53
C ALA A 157 7.15 15.45 7.95
N SER A 158 6.84 14.49 8.82
CA SER A 158 7.50 14.31 10.10
C SER A 158 8.71 13.40 9.94
N GLN A 159 9.83 13.78 10.55
CA GLN A 159 11.04 12.97 10.57
C GLN A 159 10.96 11.93 11.68
N TYR A 160 11.29 10.68 11.36
CA TYR A 160 11.32 9.58 12.30
C TYR A 160 12.68 8.90 12.27
N SER A 161 13.15 8.41 13.43
CA SER A 161 14.24 7.44 13.43
C SER A 161 13.76 6.10 12.88
N GLN A 162 14.68 5.24 12.43
CA GLN A 162 14.33 3.90 11.93
C GLN A 162 13.52 3.08 12.93
N GLY A 163 13.91 3.07 14.20
CA GLY A 163 13.17 2.39 15.26
C GLY A 163 11.76 2.95 15.45
N ARG A 164 11.61 4.28 15.41
CA ARG A 164 10.30 4.93 15.54
C ARG A 164 9.40 4.68 14.33
N ALA A 165 9.95 4.76 13.13
CA ALA A 165 9.29 4.43 11.88
C ALA A 165 8.79 2.98 11.90
N ARG A 166 9.60 2.04 12.40
CA ARG A 166 9.22 0.64 12.56
C ARG A 166 8.05 0.43 13.52
N GLN A 167 8.08 1.08 14.68
CA GLN A 167 7.00 0.99 15.68
C GLN A 167 5.67 1.55 15.14
N LEU A 168 5.71 2.77 14.58
CA LEU A 168 4.52 3.42 14.04
C LEU A 168 4.00 2.71 12.77
N GLY A 169 4.89 2.15 11.96
CA GLY A 169 4.49 1.38 10.78
C GLY A 169 3.83 0.05 11.14
N LEU A 170 4.25 -0.62 12.22
CA LEU A 170 3.54 -1.79 12.75
C LEU A 170 2.11 -1.42 13.18
N GLN A 171 1.95 -0.30 13.89
CA GLN A 171 0.63 0.20 14.28
C GLN A 171 -0.23 0.51 13.04
N ARG A 172 0.32 1.22 12.05
CA ARG A 172 -0.39 1.51 10.80
C ARG A 172 -0.86 0.23 10.08
N LEU A 173 0.00 -0.78 10.01
CA LEU A 173 -0.36 -2.06 9.38
C LEU A 173 -1.45 -2.82 10.15
N LEU A 174 -1.50 -2.72 11.48
CA LEU A 174 -2.62 -3.24 12.26
C LEU A 174 -3.93 -2.52 11.90
N GLU A 175 -3.91 -1.19 11.82
CA GLU A 175 -5.08 -0.40 11.38
C GLU A 175 -5.51 -0.76 9.95
N ASP A 176 -4.55 -0.92 9.03
CA ASP A 176 -4.80 -1.32 7.64
C ASP A 176 -5.34 -2.75 7.53
N ALA A 177 -4.94 -3.64 8.44
CA ALA A 177 -5.50 -4.99 8.58
C ALA A 177 -6.86 -5.02 9.30
N GLY A 178 -7.35 -3.88 9.82
CA GLY A 178 -8.68 -3.74 10.41
C GLY A 178 -8.73 -3.85 11.94
N TYR A 179 -7.59 -3.82 12.63
CA TYR A 179 -7.55 -3.79 14.09
C TYR A 179 -7.74 -2.36 14.61
N ASP A 180 -8.63 -2.17 15.59
CA ASP A 180 -8.79 -0.88 16.27
C ASP A 180 -7.76 -0.72 17.39
N VAL A 181 -6.69 0.01 17.08
CA VAL A 181 -5.58 0.29 18.00
C VAL A 181 -5.52 1.76 18.44
N ARG A 182 -6.43 2.62 17.95
CA ARG A 182 -6.40 4.06 18.26
C ARG A 182 -7.26 4.39 19.47
N GLU A 183 -6.82 5.34 20.28
CA GLU A 183 -7.58 5.93 21.37
C GLU A 183 -7.87 7.41 21.07
N GLY A 184 -8.92 7.64 20.28
CA GLY A 184 -9.42 9.00 19.97
C GLY A 184 -8.32 9.99 19.57
N ARG A 185 -8.23 11.12 20.28
CA ARG A 185 -7.23 12.18 20.06
C ARG A 185 -5.89 11.96 20.80
N ARG A 186 -5.77 10.94 21.67
CA ARG A 186 -4.62 10.75 22.58
C ARG A 186 -3.51 9.85 22.04
N GLY A 187 -3.67 9.30 20.83
CA GLY A 187 -2.73 8.37 20.22
C GLY A 187 -3.19 6.92 20.38
N ALA A 188 -2.30 5.95 20.21
CA ALA A 188 -2.63 4.53 20.32
C ALA A 188 -2.36 4.00 21.72
N ASP A 189 -3.29 3.19 22.24
CA ASP A 189 -3.16 2.53 23.55
C ASP A 189 -2.19 1.33 23.44
N PRO A 190 -1.07 1.32 24.19
CA PRO A 190 -0.12 0.22 24.19
C PRO A 190 -0.75 -1.15 24.50
N ARG A 191 -1.79 -1.19 25.35
CA ARG A 191 -2.48 -2.44 25.71
C ARG A 191 -3.31 -2.97 24.55
N ARG A 192 -4.02 -2.08 23.85
CA ARG A 192 -4.77 -2.44 22.63
C ARG A 192 -3.83 -2.92 21.52
N ILE A 193 -2.70 -2.24 21.32
CA ILE A 193 -1.67 -2.68 20.36
C ILE A 193 -1.18 -4.08 20.71
N ALA A 194 -0.83 -4.33 21.97
CA ALA A 194 -0.35 -5.65 22.42
C ALA A 194 -1.40 -6.75 22.21
N SER A 195 -2.67 -6.46 22.54
CA SER A 195 -3.80 -7.38 22.31
C SER A 195 -4.01 -7.68 20.82
N ALA A 196 -4.00 -6.64 19.97
CA ALA A 196 -4.14 -6.78 18.52
C ALA A 196 -3.00 -7.61 17.91
N ILE A 197 -1.76 -7.40 18.36
CA ILE A 197 -0.60 -8.21 17.94
C ILE A 197 -0.80 -9.67 18.36
N ALA A 198 -1.20 -9.94 19.60
CA ALA A 198 -1.43 -11.30 20.08
C ALA A 198 -2.54 -12.00 19.27
N GLN A 199 -3.67 -11.32 19.06
CA GLN A 199 -4.78 -11.82 18.25
C GLN A 199 -4.35 -12.10 16.81
N PHE A 200 -3.59 -11.18 16.20
CA PHE A 200 -3.10 -11.36 14.83
C PHE A 200 -2.13 -12.54 14.73
N ARG A 201 -1.17 -12.69 15.67
CA ARG A 201 -0.24 -13.83 15.68
C ARG A 201 -0.98 -15.16 15.71
N THR A 202 -2.03 -15.28 16.53
CA THR A 202 -2.89 -16.47 16.59
C THR A 202 -3.64 -16.69 15.28
N THR A 203 -4.30 -15.66 14.76
CA THR A 203 -5.13 -15.75 13.54
C THR A 203 -4.28 -16.08 12.30
N ALA A 204 -3.11 -15.47 12.18
CA ALA A 204 -2.15 -15.70 11.10
C ALA A 204 -1.29 -16.97 11.32
N ARG A 205 -1.48 -17.69 12.44
CA ARG A 205 -0.73 -18.90 12.81
C ARG A 205 0.79 -18.68 12.77
N LEU A 206 1.25 -17.54 13.27
CA LEU A 206 2.68 -17.23 13.32
C LEU A 206 3.37 -18.09 14.37
N GLN A 207 4.60 -18.51 14.07
CA GLN A 207 5.41 -19.26 15.00
C GLN A 207 5.64 -18.45 16.31
N PRO A 208 5.75 -19.10 17.48
CA PRO A 208 6.00 -18.40 18.74
C PRO A 208 7.26 -17.52 18.71
N ASN A 209 8.31 -17.99 18.02
CA ASN A 209 9.58 -17.28 17.82
C ASN A 209 9.60 -16.35 16.58
N ALA A 210 8.45 -16.11 15.94
CA ALA A 210 8.40 -15.26 14.75
C ALA A 210 8.91 -13.85 15.07
N THR A 211 9.83 -13.37 14.24
CA THR A 211 10.48 -12.07 14.39
C THR A 211 9.49 -10.94 14.10
N GLN A 212 9.81 -9.72 14.55
CA GLN A 212 9.00 -8.55 14.22
C GLN A 212 8.93 -8.31 12.71
N ASP A 213 10.02 -8.62 12.02
CA ASP A 213 10.14 -8.60 10.57
C ASP A 213 9.12 -9.52 9.89
N GLN A 214 9.00 -10.77 10.36
CA GLN A 214 7.98 -11.73 9.88
C GLN A 214 6.56 -11.29 10.23
N LEU A 215 6.35 -10.68 11.40
CA LEU A 215 5.06 -10.12 11.81
C LEU A 215 4.62 -8.99 10.86
N ILE A 216 5.53 -8.06 10.52
CA ILE A 216 5.26 -6.97 9.57
C ILE A 216 4.90 -7.53 8.19
N ASP A 217 5.60 -8.56 7.73
CA ASP A 217 5.34 -9.19 6.42
C ASP A 217 3.98 -9.89 6.36
N ALA A 218 3.61 -10.59 7.42
CA ALA A 218 2.30 -11.20 7.55
C ALA A 218 1.18 -10.15 7.64
N LEU A 219 1.38 -9.08 8.41
CA LEU A 219 0.43 -7.98 8.52
C LEU A 219 0.25 -7.25 7.19
N GLU A 220 1.32 -6.98 6.45
CA GLU A 220 1.21 -6.39 5.12
C GLU A 220 0.37 -7.28 4.19
N THR A 221 0.59 -8.59 4.23
CA THR A 221 -0.20 -9.54 3.42
C THR A 221 -1.68 -9.49 3.79
N ALA A 222 -2.00 -9.49 5.09
CA ALA A 222 -3.37 -9.37 5.58
C ALA A 222 -4.00 -8.02 5.19
N ALA A 223 -3.27 -6.92 5.34
CA ALA A 223 -3.68 -5.58 4.96
C ALA A 223 -3.91 -5.47 3.45
N ARG A 224 -3.06 -6.04 2.58
CA ARG A 224 -3.29 -6.09 1.12
C ARG A 224 -4.58 -6.84 0.78
N ARG A 225 -4.86 -7.97 1.45
CA ARG A 225 -6.12 -8.71 1.25
C ARG A 225 -7.32 -7.87 1.66
N ARG A 226 -7.28 -7.25 2.85
CA ARG A 226 -8.34 -6.36 3.32
C ARG A 226 -8.53 -5.15 2.40
N ALA A 227 -7.45 -4.56 1.92
CA ALA A 227 -7.51 -3.44 0.97
C ALA A 227 -8.33 -3.79 -0.28
N GLY A 228 -8.22 -5.03 -0.79
CA GLY A 228 -9.05 -5.50 -1.91
C GLY A 228 -10.54 -5.71 -1.57
N GLN A 229 -10.90 -5.77 -0.30
CA GLN A 229 -12.26 -6.01 0.20
C GLN A 229 -12.95 -4.76 0.71
N VAL A 230 -12.23 -3.64 0.87
CA VAL A 230 -12.77 -2.38 1.41
C VAL A 230 -12.79 -1.28 0.35
N GLY A 231 -13.73 -0.35 0.51
CA GLY A 231 -13.87 0.82 -0.35
C GLY A 231 -14.69 0.57 -1.61
N LEU A 232 -14.63 1.51 -2.56
CA LEU A 232 -15.47 1.51 -3.75
C LEU A 232 -14.63 1.18 -4.97
N THR A 233 -14.98 0.11 -5.67
CA THR A 233 -14.36 -0.31 -6.92
C THR A 233 -15.35 -0.20 -8.06
N LEU A 234 -14.94 0.42 -9.16
CA LEU A 234 -15.71 0.55 -10.38
C LEU A 234 -15.10 -0.35 -11.45
N CYS A 235 -15.89 -1.19 -12.07
CA CYS A 235 -15.45 -2.17 -13.06
C CYS A 235 -16.20 -1.98 -14.38
N ASN A 236 -15.45 -1.98 -15.48
CA ASN A 236 -16.00 -1.89 -16.81
C ASN A 236 -16.21 -3.30 -17.38
N ARG A 237 -17.46 -3.72 -17.55
CA ARG A 237 -17.85 -4.99 -18.19
C ARG A 237 -18.36 -4.78 -19.62
N THR A 238 -18.26 -3.56 -20.15
CA THR A 238 -18.62 -3.22 -21.52
C THR A 238 -17.49 -3.56 -22.49
N ARG A 239 -17.77 -3.45 -23.80
CA ARG A 239 -16.74 -3.60 -24.85
C ARG A 239 -16.03 -2.29 -25.18
N GLY A 240 -16.55 -1.16 -24.73
CA GLY A 240 -15.99 0.16 -24.94
C GLY A 240 -15.16 0.66 -23.76
N ARG A 241 -14.52 1.82 -23.95
CA ARG A 241 -13.86 2.53 -22.85
C ARG A 241 -14.93 3.25 -22.03
N VAL A 242 -14.84 3.15 -20.71
CA VAL A 242 -15.74 3.87 -19.79
C VAL A 242 -14.94 4.91 -19.02
N TRP A 243 -15.42 6.14 -19.04
CA TRP A 243 -14.93 7.24 -18.20
C TRP A 243 -15.78 7.35 -16.95
N THR A 244 -15.15 7.28 -15.78
CA THR A 244 -15.86 7.24 -14.50
C THR A 244 -15.45 8.38 -13.56
N ALA A 245 -16.41 8.80 -12.74
CA ALA A 245 -16.21 9.72 -11.64
C ALA A 245 -17.07 9.27 -10.45
N ILE A 246 -16.73 9.74 -9.24
CA ILE A 246 -17.52 9.50 -8.03
C ILE A 246 -17.84 10.80 -7.32
N ALA A 247 -18.90 10.80 -6.52
CA ALA A 247 -19.14 11.82 -5.52
C ALA A 247 -19.56 11.21 -4.17
N ARG A 248 -19.18 11.88 -3.08
CA ARG A 248 -19.39 11.44 -1.70
C ARG A 248 -19.45 12.61 -0.74
N ARG A 249 -19.91 12.39 0.49
CA ARG A 249 -19.75 13.39 1.56
C ARG A 249 -18.28 13.45 2.00
N ARG A 250 -17.80 14.64 2.35
CA ARG A 250 -16.47 14.85 2.93
C ARG A 250 -16.52 16.01 3.92
N GLY A 251 -16.34 15.71 5.21
CA GLY A 251 -16.65 16.66 6.27
C GLY A 251 -18.13 17.05 6.22
N GLU A 252 -18.41 18.34 6.26
CA GLU A 252 -19.78 18.87 6.16
C GLU A 252 -20.27 19.04 4.71
N GLY A 253 -19.38 18.88 3.72
CA GLY A 253 -19.67 19.16 2.31
C GLY A 253 -19.73 17.93 1.41
N TRP A 254 -19.93 18.21 0.12
CA TRP A 254 -19.83 17.25 -0.98
C TRP A 254 -18.46 17.31 -1.64
N GLU A 255 -17.97 16.17 -2.13
CA GLU A 255 -16.77 16.08 -2.96
C GLU A 255 -17.08 15.23 -4.19
N SER A 256 -16.76 15.72 -5.39
CA SER A 256 -16.74 14.94 -6.64
C SER A 256 -15.29 14.77 -7.14
N ARG A 257 -14.95 13.60 -7.67
CA ARG A 257 -13.58 13.27 -8.13
C ARG A 257 -13.64 12.44 -9.42
N GLY A 258 -12.67 12.65 -10.29
CA GLY A 258 -12.53 11.95 -11.58
C GLY A 258 -11.33 12.49 -12.37
N TRP A 259 -11.11 12.17 -13.63
CA TRP A 259 -11.69 11.06 -14.38
C TRP A 259 -10.79 9.82 -14.25
N TRP A 260 -11.40 8.66 -14.04
CA TRP A 260 -10.75 7.38 -14.23
C TRP A 260 -11.19 6.77 -15.56
N ALA A 261 -10.21 6.42 -16.40
CA ALA A 261 -10.47 5.74 -17.67
C ALA A 261 -10.35 4.23 -17.46
N LEU A 262 -11.41 3.49 -17.78
CA LEU A 262 -11.45 2.04 -17.70
C LEU A 262 -11.46 1.46 -19.11
N ALA A 263 -10.41 0.70 -19.44
CA ALA A 263 -10.44 -0.16 -20.62
C ALA A 263 -11.48 -1.28 -20.46
N PRO A 264 -11.91 -1.95 -21.54
CA PRO A 264 -12.80 -3.11 -21.45
C PRO A 264 -12.25 -4.16 -20.47
N GLY A 265 -13.10 -4.63 -19.54
CA GLY A 265 -12.72 -5.56 -18.47
C GLY A 265 -11.92 -4.93 -17.31
N GLY A 266 -11.54 -3.65 -17.40
CA GLY A 266 -10.72 -2.96 -16.41
C GLY A 266 -11.49 -2.53 -15.17
N CYS A 267 -10.84 -2.55 -14.01
CA CYS A 267 -11.40 -2.07 -12.75
C CYS A 267 -10.49 -1.01 -12.10
N VAL A 268 -11.09 -0.10 -11.34
CA VAL A 268 -10.37 0.90 -10.53
C VAL A 268 -11.01 1.04 -9.15
N ARG A 269 -10.18 1.04 -8.11
CA ARG A 269 -10.61 1.36 -6.75
C ARG A 269 -10.60 2.87 -6.56
N THR A 270 -11.78 3.50 -6.57
CA THR A 270 -11.96 4.96 -6.47
C THR A 270 -11.96 5.45 -5.03
N ILE A 271 -12.37 4.60 -4.09
CA ILE A 271 -12.23 4.82 -2.64
C ILE A 271 -11.48 3.62 -2.09
N ASP A 272 -10.37 3.86 -1.38
CA ASP A 272 -9.51 2.82 -0.80
C ASP A 272 -9.59 2.74 0.74
N GLU A 273 -10.60 3.41 1.30
CA GLU A 273 -10.98 3.40 2.71
C GLU A 273 -12.31 2.69 2.91
N VAL A 274 -12.63 2.31 4.16
CA VAL A 274 -13.93 1.71 4.49
C VAL A 274 -15.06 2.67 4.12
N LEU A 275 -16.13 2.15 3.55
CA LEU A 275 -17.29 2.94 3.19
C LEU A 275 -18.09 3.30 4.46
N ILE A 276 -17.93 4.54 4.92
CA ILE A 276 -18.59 5.05 6.12
C ILE A 276 -19.97 5.69 5.85
N GLN A 277 -20.31 5.93 4.58
CA GLN A 277 -21.59 6.53 4.19
C GLN A 277 -22.54 5.45 3.69
N GLU A 278 -23.84 5.64 3.91
CA GLU A 278 -24.86 4.75 3.34
C GLU A 278 -24.99 4.89 1.82
N VAL A 279 -24.58 6.04 1.28
CA VAL A 279 -24.84 6.46 -0.09
C VAL A 279 -23.59 7.09 -0.70
N TYR A 280 -23.25 6.62 -1.89
CA TYR A 280 -22.26 7.21 -2.76
C TYR A 280 -22.91 7.54 -4.11
N TYR A 281 -22.21 8.28 -4.95
CA TYR A 281 -22.68 8.65 -6.28
C TYR A 281 -21.62 8.29 -7.32
N VAL A 282 -22.04 7.77 -8.46
CA VAL A 282 -21.16 7.38 -9.56
C VAL A 282 -21.62 8.01 -10.85
N HIS A 283 -20.68 8.46 -11.65
CA HIS A 283 -20.92 8.82 -13.04
C HIS A 283 -20.11 7.87 -13.92
N ALA A 284 -20.73 7.43 -15.01
CA ALA A 284 -20.05 6.68 -16.06
C ALA A 284 -20.53 7.15 -17.44
N SER A 285 -19.57 7.32 -18.34
CA SER A 285 -19.79 7.62 -19.76
C SER A 285 -19.06 6.57 -20.59
N LEU A 286 -19.80 5.82 -21.40
CA LEU A 286 -19.29 4.80 -22.31
C LEU A 286 -19.01 5.43 -23.68
N ASP A 287 -17.76 5.33 -24.14
CA ASP A 287 -17.38 5.75 -25.48
C ASP A 287 -18.03 4.82 -26.53
N SER A 288 -18.73 5.40 -27.50
CA SER A 288 -19.33 4.67 -28.63
C SER A 288 -19.14 5.41 -29.95
N PRO A 289 -19.24 4.73 -31.12
CA PRO A 289 -19.11 5.37 -32.43
C PRO A 289 -20.11 6.51 -32.68
N ASN A 290 -21.29 6.44 -32.07
CA ASN A 290 -22.38 7.41 -32.24
C ASN A 290 -22.34 8.53 -31.19
N GLY A 291 -21.26 8.63 -30.40
CA GLY A 291 -21.10 9.55 -29.29
C GLY A 291 -21.15 8.86 -27.92
N PRO A 292 -20.95 9.61 -26.83
CA PRO A 292 -20.97 9.06 -25.48
C PRO A 292 -22.37 8.57 -25.11
N ARG A 293 -22.42 7.43 -24.41
CA ARG A 293 -23.62 6.87 -23.79
C ARG A 293 -23.52 7.02 -22.28
N TYR A 294 -24.59 7.48 -21.64
CA TYR A 294 -24.62 7.74 -20.19
C TYR A 294 -25.45 6.68 -19.46
N LEU A 295 -25.24 6.56 -18.14
CA LEU A 295 -26.02 5.65 -17.31
C LEU A 295 -27.53 5.93 -17.43
N ALA A 296 -28.32 4.88 -17.62
CA ALA A 296 -29.78 4.94 -17.70
C ALA A 296 -30.43 5.25 -16.36
N ALA A 297 -29.79 4.83 -15.28
CA ALA A 297 -30.16 5.24 -13.94
C ALA A 297 -29.95 6.76 -13.82
N GLY A 298 -31.04 7.49 -13.56
CA GLY A 298 -30.99 8.93 -13.35
C GLY A 298 -30.02 9.34 -12.25
N GLY A 299 -29.71 10.63 -12.16
CA GLY A 299 -28.67 11.10 -11.25
C GLY A 299 -28.90 12.49 -10.69
N GLU A 300 -28.17 12.79 -9.62
CA GLU A 300 -28.11 14.11 -9.00
C GLU A 300 -26.95 14.93 -9.58
N ALA A 301 -27.11 16.25 -9.59
CA ALA A 301 -26.12 17.17 -10.13
C ALA A 301 -24.89 17.31 -9.22
N PHE A 302 -23.70 17.16 -9.81
CA PHE A 302 -22.40 17.48 -9.22
C PHE A 302 -21.51 18.21 -10.22
N CYS A 303 -20.50 18.90 -9.72
CA CYS A 303 -19.52 19.59 -10.55
C CYS A 303 -18.45 18.63 -11.07
N THR A 304 -18.05 18.79 -12.33
CA THR A 304 -16.94 18.07 -12.98
C THR A 304 -16.05 19.04 -13.77
N SER A 305 -14.88 18.58 -14.20
CA SER A 305 -13.96 19.33 -15.06
C SER A 305 -13.58 18.49 -16.27
N PRO A 306 -13.19 19.08 -17.42
CA PRO A 306 -12.70 18.33 -18.57
C PRO A 306 -11.44 17.48 -18.30
N ALA A 307 -10.61 17.89 -17.34
CA ALA A 307 -9.41 17.16 -16.92
C ALA A 307 -9.63 16.42 -15.59
N ARG A 308 -8.63 15.68 -15.09
CA ARG A 308 -8.71 15.07 -13.75
C ARG A 308 -8.96 16.14 -12.67
N PHE A 309 -9.90 15.86 -11.77
CA PHE A 309 -10.45 16.80 -10.81
C PHE A 309 -10.72 16.17 -9.44
N ALA A 310 -10.74 17.05 -8.43
CA ALA A 310 -11.29 16.81 -7.11
C ALA A 310 -11.94 18.11 -6.63
N ILE A 311 -13.25 18.21 -6.69
CA ILE A 311 -14.01 19.45 -6.49
C ILE A 311 -14.82 19.34 -5.20
N LEU A 312 -14.71 20.35 -4.34
CA LEU A 312 -15.55 20.50 -3.16
C LEU A 312 -16.81 21.31 -3.51
N GLY A 313 -17.94 20.88 -2.97
CA GLY A 313 -19.26 21.44 -3.26
C GLY A 313 -19.84 20.94 -4.58
N ARG A 314 -21.16 20.99 -4.70
CA ARG A 314 -21.90 20.55 -5.89
C ARG A 314 -22.74 21.66 -6.55
N GLU A 315 -22.63 22.88 -6.04
CA GLU A 315 -23.43 24.03 -6.44
C GLU A 315 -22.61 25.02 -7.25
N GLN A 316 -23.32 25.83 -8.06
CA GLN A 316 -22.77 26.91 -8.89
C GLN A 316 -21.57 26.45 -9.74
N CYS A 317 -21.68 25.28 -10.37
CA CYS A 317 -20.57 24.67 -11.09
C CYS A 317 -20.04 25.60 -12.19
N GLU A 318 -20.94 26.17 -13.01
CA GLU A 318 -20.60 27.05 -14.13
C GLU A 318 -19.96 28.35 -13.66
N GLY A 319 -20.48 28.96 -12.58
CA GLY A 319 -19.89 30.16 -11.97
C GLY A 319 -18.49 29.92 -11.37
N ARG A 320 -18.12 28.65 -11.17
CA ARG A 320 -16.82 28.19 -10.69
C ARG A 320 -15.97 27.58 -11.80
N TYR A 321 -16.36 27.75 -13.07
CA TYR A 321 -15.70 27.22 -14.27
C TYR A 321 -15.66 25.68 -14.33
N TYR A 322 -16.63 25.03 -13.69
CA TYR A 322 -16.91 23.60 -13.78
C TYR A 322 -18.13 23.33 -14.64
N GLN A 323 -18.37 22.06 -14.94
CA GLN A 323 -19.55 21.58 -15.66
C GLN A 323 -20.50 20.87 -14.71
N THR A 324 -21.80 21.06 -14.88
CA THR A 324 -22.80 20.25 -14.18
C THR A 324 -22.93 18.88 -14.85
N THR A 325 -22.81 17.81 -14.08
CA THR A 325 -22.93 16.42 -14.55
C THR A 325 -23.78 15.61 -13.58
N LEU A 326 -24.56 14.66 -14.10
CA LEU A 326 -25.42 13.81 -13.28
C LEU A 326 -24.70 12.55 -12.79
N PHE A 327 -24.83 12.26 -11.51
CA PHE A 327 -24.27 11.07 -10.88
C PHE A 327 -25.39 10.20 -10.30
N THR A 328 -25.39 8.92 -10.65
CA THR A 328 -26.32 7.91 -10.16
C THR A 328 -26.01 7.57 -8.71
N ARG A 329 -27.06 7.50 -7.88
CA ARG A 329 -26.99 7.12 -6.47
C ARG A 329 -26.71 5.61 -6.33
N ILE A 330 -25.75 5.23 -5.49
CA ILE A 330 -25.44 3.84 -5.14
C ILE A 330 -25.48 3.65 -3.62
N GLY A 331 -26.16 2.59 -3.17
CA GLY A 331 -26.24 2.25 -1.75
C GLY A 331 -25.06 1.39 -1.28
N ALA A 332 -24.46 1.73 -0.14
CA ALA A 332 -23.37 0.99 0.49
C ALA A 332 -23.73 0.39 1.86
N ARG A 333 -25.02 0.41 2.24
CA ARG A 333 -25.52 0.02 3.58
C ARG A 333 -24.86 -1.26 4.10
N ASN A 334 -24.15 -1.14 5.23
CA ASN A 334 -23.42 -2.19 5.94
C ASN A 334 -22.37 -2.95 5.10
N ARG A 335 -21.74 -2.31 4.12
CA ARG A 335 -20.67 -2.90 3.31
C ARG A 335 -19.35 -2.19 3.56
N ASP A 336 -18.36 -2.92 4.05
CA ASP A 336 -16.97 -2.45 4.19
C ASP A 336 -16.36 -2.07 2.82
N GLY A 337 -16.80 -2.76 1.75
CA GLY A 337 -16.46 -2.46 0.36
C GLY A 337 -17.57 -2.83 -0.62
N LEU A 338 -17.56 -2.15 -1.76
CA LEU A 338 -18.56 -2.23 -2.81
C LEU A 338 -17.88 -2.27 -4.17
N VAL A 339 -18.30 -3.22 -5.01
CA VAL A 339 -17.92 -3.27 -6.43
C VAL A 339 -19.15 -2.91 -7.26
N VAL A 340 -19.00 -1.94 -8.16
CA VAL A 340 -20.02 -1.54 -9.14
C VAL A 340 -19.52 -1.96 -10.51
N ASP A 341 -20.22 -2.92 -11.11
CA ASP A 341 -19.99 -3.34 -12.49
C ASP A 341 -20.85 -2.49 -13.43
N PHE A 342 -20.23 -1.95 -14.47
CA PHE A 342 -20.91 -1.26 -15.56
C PHE A 342 -21.04 -2.20 -16.76
N GLU A 343 -22.26 -2.58 -17.09
CA GLU A 343 -22.59 -3.42 -18.23
C GLU A 343 -23.25 -2.60 -19.35
N GLU A 344 -23.26 -3.14 -20.58
CA GLU A 344 -23.82 -2.44 -21.75
C GLU A 344 -25.29 -2.03 -21.58
N ARG A 345 -26.06 -2.81 -20.82
CA ARG A 345 -27.48 -2.56 -20.51
C ARG A 345 -27.70 -1.39 -19.56
N ASP A 346 -26.67 -0.99 -18.82
CA ASP A 346 -26.77 0.09 -17.85
C ASP A 346 -26.67 1.48 -18.53
N PHE A 347 -26.33 1.53 -19.82
CA PHE A 347 -26.16 2.75 -20.59
C PHE A 347 -27.30 2.99 -21.59
N LEU A 348 -27.78 4.23 -21.65
CA LEU A 348 -28.75 4.71 -22.64
C LEU A 348 -28.19 4.64 -24.06
N GLU A 349 -29.06 4.80 -25.05
CA GLU A 349 -28.63 5.02 -26.43
C GLU A 349 -27.87 6.35 -26.58
N ALA A 350 -27.01 6.43 -27.60
CA ALA A 350 -26.22 7.63 -27.84
C ALA A 350 -27.12 8.83 -28.15
N GLY A 351 -26.80 9.99 -27.57
CA GLY A 351 -27.60 11.21 -27.70
C GLY A 351 -28.76 11.34 -26.71
N VAL A 352 -29.08 10.29 -25.93
CA VAL A 352 -30.09 10.37 -24.86
C VAL A 352 -29.44 10.81 -23.55
N MET A 353 -29.98 11.88 -22.94
CA MET A 353 -29.48 12.38 -21.65
C MET A 353 -30.12 11.64 -20.48
N PRO A 354 -29.36 11.38 -19.39
CA PRO A 354 -29.92 10.78 -18.18
C PRO A 354 -30.92 11.73 -17.50
N ARG A 355 -31.94 11.14 -16.87
CA ARG A 355 -32.93 11.91 -16.10
C ARG A 355 -32.28 12.52 -14.86
N GLN A 356 -32.42 13.83 -14.69
CA GLN A 356 -32.06 14.48 -13.43
C GLN A 356 -33.04 14.10 -12.33
N LEU A 357 -32.50 13.62 -11.21
CA LEU A 357 -33.23 13.39 -9.98
C LEU A 357 -33.05 14.61 -9.09
N THR A 358 -34.15 15.18 -8.62
CA THR A 358 -34.13 16.16 -7.54
C THR A 358 -33.88 15.41 -6.23
N PRO A 359 -32.99 15.92 -5.35
CA PRO A 359 -32.88 15.39 -3.99
C PRO A 359 -34.27 15.47 -3.35
N ALA A 360 -34.78 14.37 -2.78
CA ALA A 360 -36.00 14.44 -2.02
C ALA A 360 -35.81 15.47 -0.88
N ALA A 361 -36.67 16.48 -0.83
CA ALA A 361 -36.70 17.40 0.30
C ALA A 361 -37.17 16.60 1.52
N GLY A 362 -36.24 16.25 2.41
CA GLY A 362 -36.52 15.51 3.64
C GLY A 362 -36.44 13.99 3.53
N ASP A 363 -35.25 13.45 3.26
CA ASP A 363 -34.89 12.17 3.89
C ASP A 363 -34.38 12.50 5.29
N ASP A 364 -35.32 12.62 6.22
CA ASP A 364 -35.06 12.29 7.61
C ASP A 364 -34.40 10.90 7.64
N VAL A 365 -33.34 10.80 8.43
CA VAL A 365 -32.79 9.53 8.87
C VAL A 365 -33.96 8.73 9.47
N ASP A 366 -34.18 7.51 8.99
CA ASP A 366 -35.22 6.54 9.45
C ASP A 366 -36.65 6.61 8.88
N ARG A 367 -36.83 6.45 7.55
CA ARG A 367 -37.89 5.54 7.02
C ARG A 367 -37.72 5.31 5.51
N ALA A 368 -37.58 4.06 5.08
CA ALA A 368 -37.78 3.69 3.67
C ALA A 368 -39.30 3.57 3.38
N PRO A 369 -39.82 4.06 2.24
CA PRO A 369 -41.12 3.63 1.78
C PRO A 369 -40.99 2.21 1.21
N ALA A 370 -41.81 1.29 1.73
CA ALA A 370 -42.05 0.01 1.09
C ALA A 370 -42.80 0.25 -0.21
N THR A 371 -42.12 0.15 -1.34
CA THR A 371 -42.76 0.06 -2.67
C THR A 371 -42.14 -1.14 -3.39
N PRO A 372 -42.95 -2.04 -3.98
CA PRO A 372 -42.44 -3.29 -4.52
C PRO A 372 -41.46 -3.01 -5.66
N ALA A 373 -40.30 -3.67 -5.59
CA ALA A 373 -39.23 -3.58 -6.58
C ALA A 373 -39.77 -3.87 -7.99
N ARG A 374 -39.83 -2.85 -8.84
CA ARG A 374 -39.92 -3.06 -10.28
C ARG A 374 -38.54 -3.52 -10.75
N ARG A 375 -38.44 -4.79 -11.17
CA ARG A 375 -37.25 -5.36 -11.81
C ARG A 375 -36.80 -4.46 -12.96
N GLY A 376 -35.54 -4.00 -12.91
CA GLY A 376 -34.82 -3.53 -14.10
C GLY A 376 -34.05 -2.21 -14.05
N LEU A 377 -33.88 -1.52 -12.91
CA LEU A 377 -33.29 -0.16 -12.89
C LEU A 377 -32.10 0.06 -11.94
N ASP A 378 -31.70 -0.94 -11.16
CA ASP A 378 -30.44 -0.93 -10.43
C ASP A 378 -29.46 -1.91 -11.11
N PRO A 379 -28.19 -1.54 -11.37
CA PRO A 379 -27.18 -2.55 -11.67
C PRO A 379 -27.20 -3.57 -10.52
N PRO A 380 -27.26 -4.89 -10.82
CA PRO A 380 -27.46 -5.89 -9.79
C PRO A 380 -26.42 -5.71 -8.70
N SER A 381 -26.89 -5.55 -7.47
CA SER A 381 -25.99 -5.61 -6.32
C SER A 381 -25.33 -6.98 -6.34
N ALA A 382 -24.01 -6.98 -6.52
CA ALA A 382 -23.17 -8.15 -6.69
C ALA A 382 -23.42 -9.22 -5.60
N PRO A 383 -23.20 -10.52 -5.92
CA PRO A 383 -23.44 -11.62 -4.99
C PRO A 383 -22.60 -11.47 -3.72
N THR A 384 -23.23 -11.75 -2.59
CA THR A 384 -22.60 -11.95 -1.29
C THR A 384 -21.50 -13.00 -1.46
N GLN A 385 -20.23 -12.64 -1.23
CA GLN A 385 -19.26 -13.67 -0.85
C GLN A 385 -19.66 -14.12 0.55
N SER A 386 -20.44 -15.18 0.62
CA SER A 386 -20.71 -15.89 1.86
C SER A 386 -19.37 -16.24 2.49
N ARG A 387 -19.12 -15.73 3.69
CA ARG A 387 -18.23 -16.40 4.64
C ARG A 387 -18.89 -17.73 4.95
N GLU A 388 -18.43 -18.80 4.33
CA GLU A 388 -18.58 -20.13 4.93
C GLU A 388 -17.59 -20.19 6.11
N GLU A 389 -18.13 -20.49 7.29
CA GLU A 389 -17.43 -20.71 8.55
C GLU A 389 -16.56 -21.97 8.53
#